data_AF-A0A7Y2C5V8-F1
#
_entry.id   AF-A0A7Y2C5V8-F1
#
_cell.length_a   1.000
_cell.length_b   1.000
_cell.length_c   1.000
_cell.angle_alpha   90.00
_cell.angle_beta   90.00
_cell.angle_gamma   90.00
#
_symmetry.space_group_name_H-M   'P 1'
#
loop_
_entity.id
_entity.type
_entity.pdbx_description
1 polymer ?
#
loop_
_entity_poly.entity_id
_entity_poly.type
_entity_poly.pdbx_seq_one_letter_code
_entity_poly.pdbx_strand_id
1 'polypeptide(L)' 'MPKISVGVPVYNGENYLEEAVNSVLAQTFPDFEVIISDNASDDRTEEICRGFEARDSRIRYIRR' A
#
# COMPACT_ATOMS: atom_id res chain seq x y z
N MET A 1 13.86 -10.85 7.00
CA MET A 1 12.42 -11.07 6.71
C MET A 1 11.65 -10.23 7.69
N PRO A 2 10.64 -9.46 7.24
CA PRO A 2 9.81 -8.66 8.14
C PRO A 2 9.04 -9.58 9.10
N LYS A 3 8.81 -9.10 10.33
CA LYS A 3 8.03 -9.87 11.32
C LYS A 3 6.53 -9.87 11.02
N ILE A 4 6.04 -8.81 10.38
CA ILE A 4 4.64 -8.65 10.01
C ILE A 4 4.58 -8.25 8.53
N SER A 5 3.67 -8.85 7.79
CA SER A 5 3.32 -8.41 6.43
C SER A 5 1.86 -7.96 6.43
N VAL A 6 1.62 -6.71 6.04
CA VAL A 6 0.27 -6.14 5.91
C VAL A 6 -0.15 -6.23 4.45
N GLY A 7 -1.17 -7.05 4.18
CA GLY A 7 -1.76 -7.16 2.84
C GLY A 7 -2.87 -6.15 2.64
N VAL A 8 -2.84 -5.42 1.53
CA VAL A 8 -3.84 -4.41 1.15
C VAL A 8 -4.38 -4.75 -0.24
N PRO A 9 -5.41 -5.60 -0.35
CA PRO A 9 -6.12 -5.78 -1.62
C PRO A 9 -6.91 -4.51 -1.93
N VAL A 10 -6.82 -4.03 -3.17
CA VAL A 10 -7.51 -2.81 -3.59
C VAL A 10 -8.05 -2.94 -5.01
N TYR A 11 -9.23 -2.35 -5.24
CA TYR A 11 -9.81 -2.11 -6.54
C TYR A 11 -10.59 -0.79 -6.45
N ASN A 12 -10.27 0.16 -7.30
CA ASN A 12 -10.85 1.51 -7.33
C ASN A 12 -10.93 2.17 -5.94
N GLY A 13 -9.79 2.23 -5.26
CA GLY A 13 -9.63 2.67 -3.89
C GLY A 13 -9.20 4.13 -3.72
N GLU A 14 -9.27 4.97 -4.76
CA GLU A 14 -8.67 6.32 -4.74
C GLU A 14 -9.09 7.20 -3.56
N ASN A 15 -10.31 7.00 -3.03
CA ASN A 15 -10.87 7.81 -1.95
C ASN A 15 -10.35 7.43 -0.56
N TYR A 16 -9.79 6.25 -0.37
CA TYR A 16 -9.48 5.69 0.96
C TYR A 16 -8.08 5.11 1.08
N LEU A 17 -7.45 4.75 -0.04
CA LEU A 17 -6.17 4.06 -0.03
C LEU A 17 -5.08 4.87 0.67
N GLU A 18 -5.05 6.19 0.46
CA GLU A 18 -4.04 7.06 1.06
C GLU A 18 -4.15 7.09 2.59
N GLU A 19 -5.35 7.26 3.13
CA GLU A 19 -5.59 7.23 4.58
C GLU A 19 -5.25 5.85 5.17
N ALA A 20 -5.70 4.79 4.51
CA ALA A 20 -5.45 3.42 4.96
C ALA A 20 -3.95 3.10 5.03
N VAL A 21 -3.19 3.40 3.98
CA VAL A 21 -1.74 3.15 3.96
C VAL A 21 -1.03 4.02 5.00
N ASN A 22 -1.36 5.31 5.11
CA ASN A 22 -0.78 6.19 6.12
C ASN A 22 -1.03 5.69 7.55
N SER A 23 -2.22 5.13 7.83
CA SER A 23 -2.52 4.53 9.14
C SER A 23 -1.61 3.34 9.48
N VAL A 24 -1.25 2.53 8.48
CA VAL A 24 -0.31 1.41 8.63
C VAL A 24 1.14 1.92 8.77
N LEU A 25 1.51 2.99 8.07
CA LEU A 25 2.85 3.57 8.20
C LEU A 25 3.10 4.24 9.54
N ALA A 26 2.03 4.70 10.21
CA ALA A 26 2.07 5.34 11.53
C ALA A 26 2.17 4.35 12.72
N GLN A 27 2.26 3.04 12.46
CA GLN A 27 2.35 2.05 13.53
C GLN A 27 3.66 2.18 14.33
N THR A 28 3.58 2.00 15.65
CA THR A 28 4.73 2.08 16.57
C THR A 28 5.66 0.87 16.48
N PHE A 29 5.18 -0.24 15.93
CA PHE A 29 5.98 -1.41 15.65
C PHE A 29 6.69 -1.25 14.29
N PRO A 30 8.04 -1.29 14.21
CA PRO A 30 8.75 -0.87 13.00
C PRO A 30 9.07 -1.98 11.99
N ASP A 31 9.03 -3.26 12.39
CA ASP A 31 9.54 -4.38 11.60
C ASP A 31 8.43 -5.04 10.76
N PHE A 32 7.93 -4.31 9.77
CA PHE A 32 6.87 -4.76 8.87
C PHE A 32 7.08 -4.36 7.42
N GLU A 33 6.38 -5.04 6.52
CA GLU A 33 6.21 -4.65 5.11
C GLU A 33 4.72 -4.45 4.79
N VAL A 34 4.44 -3.68 3.74
CA VAL A 34 3.10 -3.48 3.20
C VAL A 34 3.08 -3.96 1.75
N ILE A 35 2.17 -4.88 1.44
CA ILE A 35 1.99 -5.42 0.09
C ILE A 35 0.63 -4.95 -0.41
N ILE A 36 0.64 -4.03 -1.36
CA ILE A 36 -0.59 -3.53 -2.00
C ILE A 36 -0.83 -4.36 -3.25
N SER A 37 -1.99 -5.01 -3.32
CA SER A 37 -2.41 -5.86 -4.44
C SER A 37 -3.58 -5.21 -5.16
N ASP A 38 -3.32 -4.58 -6.29
CA ASP A 38 -4.32 -3.89 -7.11
C ASP A 38 -4.86 -4.79 -8.22
N ASN A 39 -6.19 -4.94 -8.24
CA ASN A 39 -6.94 -5.75 -9.19
C ASN A 39 -7.28 -4.97 -10.48
N ALA A 40 -6.25 -4.39 -11.09
CA ALA A 40 -6.34 -3.58 -12.30
C ALA A 40 -7.36 -2.42 -12.21
N SER A 41 -7.26 -1.62 -11.15
CA SER A 41 -8.07 -0.40 -11.00
C SER A 41 -7.95 0.52 -12.22
N ASP A 42 -9.03 1.25 -12.51
CA ASP A 42 -9.16 2.21 -13.61
C ASP A 42 -9.30 3.67 -13.15
N ASP A 43 -9.13 3.90 -11.85
CA ASP A 43 -9.10 5.21 -11.19
C ASP A 43 -7.66 5.61 -10.79
N ARG A 44 -7.51 6.56 -9.87
CA ARG A 44 -6.18 7.04 -9.41
C ARG A 44 -5.47 6.08 -8.44
N THR A 45 -5.98 4.88 -8.20
CA THR A 45 -5.37 3.90 -7.29
C THR A 45 -3.93 3.58 -7.66
N GLU A 46 -3.60 3.39 -8.94
CA GLU A 46 -2.24 3.09 -9.38
C GLU A 46 -1.28 4.26 -9.09
N GLU A 47 -1.71 5.50 -9.38
CA GLU A 47 -0.94 6.72 -9.10
C GLU A 47 -0.58 6.81 -7.60
N ILE A 48 -1.57 6.58 -6.73
CA ILE A 48 -1.40 6.59 -5.28
C ILE A 48 -0.42 5.48 -4.84
N CYS A 49 -0.62 4.24 -5.30
CA CYS A 49 0.25 3.11 -4.97
C CYS A 49 1.72 3.36 -5.36
N ARG A 50 1.95 3.86 -6.58
CA ARG A 50 3.29 4.18 -7.08
C ARG A 50 3.94 5.32 -6.29
N GLY A 51 3.16 6.31 -5.88
CA GLY A 51 3.62 7.40 -5.01
C GLY A 51 4.14 6.88 -3.67
N PHE A 52 3.46 5.90 -3.08
CA PHE A 52 3.86 5.25 -1.84
C PHE A 52 5.10 4.37 -2.01
N GLU A 53 5.12 3.49 -3.02
CA GLU A 53 6.26 2.61 -3.34
C GLU A 53 7.55 3.41 -3.58
N ALA A 54 7.46 4.60 -4.19
CA ALA A 54 8.62 5.46 -4.41
C ALA A 54 9.14 6.17 -3.13
N ARG A 55 8.29 6.34 -2.11
CA ARG A 55 8.61 7.12 -0.90
C ARG A 55 8.98 6.25 0.32
N ASP A 56 8.49 5.02 0.38
CA ASP A 56 8.72 4.14 1.52
C ASP A 56 9.15 2.73 1.05
N SER A 57 10.36 2.34 1.41
CA SER A 57 10.95 1.05 1.03
C SER A 57 10.24 -0.17 1.63
N ARG A 58 9.36 0.02 2.61
CA ARG A 58 8.54 -1.06 3.19
C ARG A 58 7.35 -1.43 2.30
N ILE A 59 7.03 -0.61 1.30
CA ILE A 59 5.86 -0.77 0.45
C ILE A 59 6.26 -1.49 -0.84
N ARG A 60 5.52 -2.54 -1.17
CA ARG A 60 5.61 -3.25 -2.45
C ARG A 60 4.26 -3.23 -3.14
N TYR A 61 4.21 -2.69 -4.34
CA TYR A 61 2.99 -2.64 -5.14
C TYR A 61 2.99 -3.75 -6.20
N ILE A 62 1.87 -4.46 -6.30
CA ILE A 62 1.64 -5.52 -7.29
C ILE A 62 0.31 -5.23 -7.96
N ARG A 63 0.31 -5.16 -9.29
CA ARG A 63 -0.87 -4.98 -10.11
C ARG A 63 -1.09 -6.20 -11.01
N ARG A 64 -2.31 -6.74 -11.05
CA ARG A 64 -2.69 -7.85 -11.94
C ARG A 64 -4.13 -7.73 -12.42
#